data_AF-A0A3S4HN65-F1
#
_entry.id   AF-A0A3S4HN65-F1
#
_cell.length_a   1.000
_cell.length_b   1.000
_cell.length_c   1.000
_cell.angle_alpha   90.00
_cell.angle_beta   90.00
_cell.angle_gamma   90.00
#
_symmetry.space_group_name_H-M   'P 1'
#
loop_
_entity.id
_entity.type
_entity.pdbx_description
1 polymer ?
#
loop_
_entity_poly.entity_id
_entity_poly.type
_entity_poly.pdbx_seq_one_letter_code
_entity_poly.pdbx_strand_id
1 'polypeptide(L)'
;MENGRLTLDMQDSVLPYGDMFRAPLEIKRATGAVTWRNNAQGWELASHKLDVKAKSLWVNGDFRYQQPTTGEPWLSILAGIRLYDGADAWRYFPEPLMGTHLVNYLSGAIQGGQVDNASLIFSGNPHHFPFEKNEGQFEVYVPLRQATFPVPAGLAGVDRFGN
;
A
#
# COMPACT_ATOMS: atom_id res chain seq x y z
N MET A 1 -15.13 28.53 -8.53
CA MET A 1 -13.83 27.86 -8.37
C MET A 1 -13.64 27.64 -6.89
N GLU A 2 -13.49 26.39 -6.49
CA GLU A 2 -13.33 26.01 -5.08
C GLU A 2 -11.98 25.35 -4.92
N ASN A 3 -11.20 25.74 -3.92
CA ASN A 3 -9.93 25.12 -3.61
C ASN A 3 -9.64 25.22 -2.13
N GLY A 4 -8.78 24.35 -1.64
CA GLY A 4 -8.34 24.39 -0.25
C GLY A 4 -7.13 23.51 0.00
N ARG A 5 -6.61 23.65 1.22
CA ARG A 5 -5.46 22.91 1.70
C ARG A 5 -5.73 22.44 3.13
N LEU A 6 -5.53 21.16 3.35
CA LEU A 6 -5.49 20.55 4.66
C LEU A 6 -4.04 20.18 4.97
N THR A 7 -3.52 20.63 6.10
CA THR A 7 -2.24 20.15 6.65
C THR A 7 -2.53 19.04 7.63
N LEU A 8 -1.83 17.92 7.48
CA LEU A 8 -1.93 16.75 8.34
C LEU A 8 -0.82 16.81 9.39
N ASP A 9 -1.18 16.71 10.66
CA ASP A 9 -0.31 16.34 11.77
C ASP A 9 -1.11 15.46 12.73
N MET A 10 -1.09 14.17 12.45
CA MET A 10 -1.80 13.16 13.23
C MET A 10 -0.80 12.36 14.07
N GLN A 11 -1.21 12.01 15.27
CA GLN A 11 -0.44 11.22 16.22
C GLN A 11 -1.35 10.16 16.84
N ASP A 12 -0.80 8.96 17.06
CA ASP A 12 -1.45 7.83 17.76
C ASP A 12 -2.94 7.67 17.42
N SER A 13 -3.23 7.51 16.13
CA SER A 13 -4.59 7.43 15.59
C SER A 13 -4.87 6.02 15.06
N VAL A 14 -6.08 5.53 15.28
CA VAL A 14 -6.57 4.28 14.70
C VAL A 14 -7.61 4.62 13.65
N LEU A 15 -7.32 4.25 12.41
CA LEU A 15 -8.19 4.55 11.27
C LEU A 15 -8.89 3.28 10.79
N PRO A 16 -10.23 3.21 10.82
CA PRO A 16 -10.98 2.09 10.28
C PRO A 16 -11.08 2.23 8.75
N TYR A 17 -10.65 1.22 8.00
CA TYR A 17 -10.69 1.20 6.53
C TYR A 17 -11.66 0.16 5.96
N GLY A 18 -12.60 -0.31 6.79
CA GLY A 18 -13.65 -1.25 6.40
C GLY A 18 -13.09 -2.52 5.79
N ASP A 19 -13.67 -2.93 4.66
CA ASP A 19 -13.34 -4.19 3.97
C ASP A 19 -12.04 -4.12 3.16
N MET A 20 -11.34 -2.97 3.15
CA MET A 20 -10.08 -2.83 2.40
C MET A 20 -8.94 -3.63 3.02
N PHE A 21 -8.84 -3.60 4.35
CA PHE A 21 -7.75 -4.23 5.09
C PHE A 21 -8.31 -5.07 6.24
N ARG A 22 -7.64 -6.19 6.54
CA ARG A 22 -8.05 -7.12 7.61
C ARG A 22 -7.83 -6.58 9.02
N ALA A 23 -7.12 -5.47 9.16
CA ALA A 23 -6.87 -4.80 10.42
C ALA A 23 -6.99 -3.28 10.23
N PRO A 24 -7.39 -2.54 11.29
CA PRO A 24 -7.32 -1.08 11.24
C PRO A 24 -5.88 -0.61 11.07
N LEU A 25 -5.68 0.56 10.47
CA LEU A 25 -4.33 1.14 10.40
C LEU A 25 -4.02 1.84 11.72
N GLU A 26 -3.02 1.30 12.42
CA GLU A 26 -2.48 1.82 13.67
C GLU A 26 -1.43 2.88 13.34
N ILE A 27 -1.87 4.13 13.11
CA ILE A 27 -1.00 5.25 12.74
C ILE A 27 -0.31 5.80 13.97
N LYS A 28 1.03 5.75 14.00
CA LYS A 28 1.84 6.41 15.01
C LYS A 28 2.04 7.88 14.73
N ARG A 29 2.34 8.21 13.48
CA ARG A 29 2.45 9.61 13.03
C ARG A 29 2.10 9.69 11.56
N ALA A 30 1.33 10.71 11.18
CA ALA A 30 1.12 11.07 9.78
C ALA A 30 1.29 12.57 9.60
N THR A 31 2.12 12.97 8.65
CA THR A 31 2.33 14.38 8.29
C THR A 31 2.23 14.59 6.80
N GLY A 32 2.00 15.84 6.40
CA GLY A 32 1.98 16.25 5.00
C GLY A 32 0.86 17.24 4.74
N ALA A 33 0.44 17.34 3.48
CA ALA A 33 -0.73 18.11 3.14
C ALA A 33 -1.52 17.49 2.00
N VAL A 34 -2.79 17.84 1.94
CA VAL A 34 -3.70 17.50 0.85
C VAL A 34 -4.31 18.80 0.35
N THR A 35 -4.35 18.98 -0.97
CA THR A 35 -5.00 20.10 -1.63
C THR A 35 -6.09 19.59 -2.54
N TRP A 36 -7.23 20.28 -2.56
CA TRP A 36 -8.28 20.03 -3.53
C TRP A 36 -8.52 21.27 -4.38
N ARG A 37 -8.98 21.03 -5.61
CA ARG A 37 -9.44 22.07 -6.53
C ARG A 37 -10.61 21.55 -7.33
N ASN A 38 -11.64 22.38 -7.49
CA ASN A 38 -12.79 22.15 -8.36
C ASN A 38 -13.00 23.39 -9.25
N ASN A 39 -12.85 23.22 -10.56
CA ASN A 39 -12.99 24.29 -11.54
C ASN A 39 -13.59 23.76 -12.85
N ALA A 40 -13.62 24.60 -13.89
CA ALA A 40 -14.19 24.25 -15.19
C ALA A 40 -13.45 23.09 -15.89
N GLN A 41 -12.23 22.75 -15.47
CA GLN A 41 -11.46 21.62 -16.00
C GLN A 41 -11.75 20.31 -15.24
N GLY A 42 -12.39 20.38 -14.07
CA GLY A 42 -12.76 19.23 -13.24
C GLY A 42 -12.27 19.33 -11.81
N TRP A 43 -12.33 18.19 -11.13
CA TRP A 43 -11.91 18.02 -9.75
C TRP A 43 -10.50 17.43 -9.68
N GLU A 44 -9.69 17.90 -8.75
CA GLU A 44 -8.36 17.37 -8.47
C GLU A 44 -8.14 17.31 -6.96
N LEU A 45 -7.53 16.21 -6.51
CA LEU A 45 -7.04 16.01 -5.16
C LEU A 45 -5.57 15.56 -5.23
N ALA A 46 -4.68 16.31 -4.60
CA ALA A 46 -3.26 16.01 -4.61
C ALA A 46 -2.68 16.10 -3.21
N SER A 47 -1.72 15.25 -2.90
CA SER A 47 -0.94 15.36 -1.68
C SER A 47 0.38 16.11 -1.91
N HIS A 48 1.01 16.47 -0.80
CA HIS A 48 2.38 16.95 -0.80
C HIS A 48 3.12 16.43 0.44
N LYS A 49 4.21 15.69 0.20
CA LYS A 49 5.13 15.17 1.23
C LYS A 49 4.38 14.38 2.31
N LEU A 50 3.60 13.39 1.91
CA LEU A 50 3.03 12.48 2.90
C LEU A 50 4.17 11.66 3.54
N ASP A 51 4.17 11.62 4.86
CA ASP A 51 5.04 10.77 5.67
C ASP A 51 4.17 10.11 6.74
N VAL A 52 4.01 8.79 6.64
CA VAL A 52 3.09 8.00 7.45
C VAL A 52 3.85 6.85 8.09
N LYS A 53 3.91 6.85 9.42
CA LYS A 53 4.43 5.75 10.23
C LYS A 53 3.25 5.05 10.89
N ALA A 54 3.10 3.77 10.58
CA ALA A 54 2.12 2.88 11.17
C ALA A 54 2.83 1.70 11.85
N LYS A 55 2.08 0.76 12.40
CA LYS A 55 2.63 -0.45 13.01
C LYS A 55 3.51 -1.23 12.03
N SER A 56 4.81 -1.31 12.32
CA SER A 56 5.78 -2.04 11.49
C SER A 56 5.95 -1.50 10.06
N LEU A 57 5.34 -0.37 9.69
CA LEU A 57 5.31 0.19 8.34
C LEU A 57 5.66 1.68 8.35
N TRP A 58 6.49 2.12 7.41
CA TRP A 58 6.72 3.53 7.11
C TRP A 58 6.56 3.77 5.61
N VAL A 59 5.63 4.64 5.25
CA VAL A 59 5.37 5.06 3.87
C VAL A 59 5.67 6.54 3.73
N ASN A 60 6.36 6.92 2.67
CA ASN A 60 6.47 8.30 2.22
C ASN A 60 6.12 8.38 0.74
N GLY A 61 5.59 9.50 0.28
CA GLY A 61 5.25 9.66 -1.12
C GLY A 61 4.17 10.68 -1.36
N ASP A 62 3.66 10.66 -2.59
CA ASP A 62 2.60 11.54 -3.01
C ASP A 62 1.61 10.85 -3.95
N PHE A 63 0.37 11.34 -3.90
CA PHE A 63 -0.67 10.97 -4.85
C PHE A 63 -1.28 12.20 -5.52
N ARG A 64 -1.84 11.98 -6.70
CA ARG A 64 -2.69 12.94 -7.41
C ARG A 64 -3.81 12.19 -8.10
N TYR A 65 -5.03 12.53 -7.75
CA TYR A 65 -6.23 12.09 -8.42
C TYR A 65 -6.85 13.25 -9.20
N GLN A 66 -7.24 13.00 -10.44
CA GLN A 66 -7.93 13.95 -11.29
C GLN A 66 -9.21 13.32 -11.82
N GLN A 67 -10.30 14.05 -11.74
CA GLN A 67 -11.57 13.74 -12.40
C GLN A 67 -11.93 14.90 -13.32
N PRO A 68 -11.57 14.84 -14.61
CA PRO A 68 -11.94 15.88 -15.55
C PRO A 68 -13.46 15.90 -15.77
N THR A 69 -14.00 17.04 -16.20
CA THR A 69 -15.42 17.17 -16.59
C THR A 69 -15.77 16.32 -17.81
N THR A 70 -14.78 16.03 -18.65
CA THR A 70 -14.87 15.20 -19.85
C THR A 70 -13.66 14.29 -19.91
N GLY A 71 -13.88 12.99 -20.08
CA GLY A 71 -12.82 11.97 -20.08
C GLY A 71 -12.80 11.15 -18.79
N GLU A 72 -11.79 10.32 -18.65
CA GLU A 72 -11.66 9.36 -17.56
C GLU A 72 -10.87 9.93 -16.37
N PRO A 73 -11.14 9.46 -15.14
CA PRO A 73 -10.30 9.80 -14.01
C PRO A 73 -8.89 9.22 -14.16
N TRP A 74 -7.94 9.87 -13.52
CA TRP A 74 -6.56 9.40 -13.46
C TRP A 74 -6.03 9.50 -12.03
N LEU A 75 -5.43 8.41 -11.55
CA LEU A 75 -4.72 8.36 -10.29
C LEU A 75 -3.24 8.13 -10.57
N SER A 76 -2.40 8.97 -9.96
CA SER A 76 -0.96 8.80 -9.91
C SER A 76 -0.52 8.67 -8.46
N ILE A 77 0.26 7.64 -8.13
CA ILE A 77 0.88 7.43 -6.82
C ILE A 77 2.35 7.09 -7.06
N LEU A 78 3.22 7.77 -6.32
CA LEU A 78 4.61 7.36 -6.16
C LEU A 78 4.91 7.32 -4.66
N ALA A 79 5.27 6.13 -4.18
CA ALA A 79 5.55 5.93 -2.77
C ALA A 79 6.79 5.07 -2.53
N GLY A 80 7.56 5.45 -1.52
CA GLY A 80 8.60 4.64 -0.89
C GLY A 80 8.06 3.98 0.38
N ILE A 81 8.39 2.71 0.58
CA ILE A 81 7.87 1.88 1.66
C ILE A 81 9.03 1.21 2.40
N ARG A 82 8.96 1.21 3.73
CA ARG A 82 9.78 0.38 4.62
C ARG A 82 8.88 -0.45 5.51
N LEU A 83 9.24 -1.72 5.69
CA LEU A 83 8.56 -2.64 6.58
C LEU A 83 9.58 -3.21 7.57
N TYR A 84 9.35 -2.96 8.85
CA TYR A 84 10.26 -3.35 9.93
C TYR A 84 10.01 -4.78 10.42
N ASP A 85 8.81 -5.29 10.20
CA ASP A 85 8.44 -6.68 10.49
C ASP A 85 7.49 -7.21 9.41
N GLY A 86 8.00 -8.15 8.61
CA GLY A 86 7.28 -8.89 7.58
C GLY A 86 6.06 -9.65 8.11
N ALA A 87 6.09 -10.07 9.37
CA ALA A 87 4.98 -10.77 10.01
C ALA A 87 3.72 -9.89 10.14
N ASP A 88 3.87 -8.56 10.02
CA ASP A 88 2.77 -7.60 10.03
C ASP A 88 2.31 -7.18 8.61
N ALA A 89 2.93 -7.71 7.53
CA ALA A 89 2.60 -7.33 6.15
C ALA A 89 1.10 -7.54 5.80
N TRP A 90 0.50 -8.60 6.34
CA TRP A 90 -0.91 -8.96 6.13
C TRP A 90 -1.89 -7.83 6.49
N ARG A 91 -1.50 -6.92 7.39
CA ARG A 91 -2.31 -5.76 7.79
C ARG A 91 -2.54 -4.78 6.65
N TYR A 92 -1.67 -4.79 5.64
CA TYR A 92 -1.58 -3.78 4.60
C TYR A 92 -1.90 -4.34 3.20
N PHE A 93 -2.41 -5.57 3.11
CA PHE A 93 -2.85 -6.16 1.84
C PHE A 93 -4.28 -5.70 1.51
N PRO A 94 -4.49 -4.94 0.41
CA PRO A 94 -5.82 -4.49 0.00
C PRO A 94 -6.62 -5.68 -0.54
N GLU A 95 -7.42 -6.32 0.31
CA GLU A 95 -8.10 -7.57 -0.02
C GLU A 95 -9.05 -7.49 -1.23
N PRO A 96 -9.84 -6.40 -1.42
CA PRO A 96 -10.68 -6.25 -2.61
C PRO A 96 -9.88 -6.20 -3.92
N LEU A 97 -8.60 -5.80 -3.88
CA LEU A 97 -7.74 -5.71 -5.07
C LEU A 97 -6.92 -6.99 -5.31
N MET A 98 -6.55 -7.70 -4.24
CA MET A 98 -5.71 -8.89 -4.33
C MET A 98 -6.51 -10.20 -4.39
N GLY A 99 -7.73 -10.19 -3.86
CA GLY A 99 -8.55 -11.38 -3.65
C GLY A 99 -8.13 -12.18 -2.41
N THR A 100 -9.13 -12.74 -1.71
CA THR A 100 -8.96 -13.46 -0.44
C THR A 100 -7.94 -14.60 -0.50
N HIS A 101 -7.85 -15.33 -1.62
CA HIS A 101 -6.92 -16.44 -1.75
C HIS A 101 -5.46 -15.98 -1.68
N LEU A 102 -5.10 -14.94 -2.42
CA LEU A 102 -3.74 -14.39 -2.43
C LEU A 102 -3.40 -13.77 -1.08
N VAL A 103 -4.34 -13.04 -0.48
CA VAL A 103 -4.15 -12.47 0.86
C VAL A 103 -3.90 -13.59 1.88
N ASN A 104 -4.69 -14.66 1.89
CA ASN A 104 -4.48 -15.81 2.78
C ASN A 104 -3.11 -16.46 2.58
N TYR A 105 -2.73 -16.71 1.33
CA TYR A 105 -1.45 -17.32 1.00
C TYR A 105 -0.28 -16.48 1.53
N LEU A 106 -0.24 -15.18 1.21
CA LEU A 106 0.86 -14.31 1.62
C LEU A 106 0.88 -14.07 3.14
N SER A 107 -0.30 -13.96 3.77
CA SER A 107 -0.41 -13.80 5.22
C SER A 107 0.14 -15.02 5.98
N GLY A 108 -0.01 -16.23 5.43
CA GLY A 108 0.57 -17.44 6.01
C GLY A 108 2.04 -17.66 5.64
N ALA A 109 2.45 -17.22 4.45
CA ALA A 109 3.79 -17.43 3.94
C ALA A 109 4.83 -16.48 4.57
N ILE A 110 4.50 -15.20 4.77
CA ILE A 110 5.44 -14.21 5.30
C ILE A 110 5.36 -14.22 6.82
N GLN A 111 6.25 -14.96 7.46
CA GLN A 111 6.30 -15.09 8.93
C GLN A 111 7.25 -14.10 9.60
N GLY A 112 8.01 -13.35 8.81
CA GLY A 112 8.98 -12.37 9.29
C GLY A 112 9.86 -11.87 8.15
N GLY A 113 10.63 -10.82 8.42
CA GLY A 113 11.55 -10.19 7.46
C GLY A 113 11.50 -8.69 7.53
N GLN A 114 12.35 -8.04 6.74
CA GLN A 114 12.45 -6.58 6.66
C GLN A 114 12.47 -6.16 5.20
N VAL A 115 11.85 -5.03 4.92
CA VAL A 115 11.86 -4.41 3.60
C VAL A 115 12.40 -3.00 3.76
N ASP A 116 13.53 -2.74 3.13
CA ASP A 116 14.07 -1.39 3.00
C ASP A 116 13.96 -0.94 1.55
N ASN A 117 13.42 0.27 1.34
CA ASN A 117 13.31 0.91 0.02
C ASN A 117 12.46 0.11 -0.98
N ALA A 118 11.32 -0.43 -0.53
CA ALA A 118 10.28 -0.83 -1.47
C ALA A 118 9.70 0.42 -2.16
N SER A 119 9.17 0.23 -3.36
CA SER A 119 8.50 1.30 -4.11
C SER A 119 7.17 0.83 -4.68
N LEU A 120 6.23 1.76 -4.74
CA LEU A 120 4.93 1.60 -5.39
C LEU A 120 4.79 2.70 -6.43
N ILE A 121 4.48 2.28 -7.66
CA ILE A 121 4.01 3.14 -8.74
C ILE A 121 2.59 2.72 -9.09
N PHE A 122 1.69 3.68 -9.11
CA PHE A 122 0.36 3.54 -9.69
C PHE A 122 0.16 4.72 -10.66
N SER A 123 -0.23 4.45 -11.90
CA SER A 123 -0.57 5.50 -12.87
C SER A 123 -1.63 4.98 -13.83
N GLY A 124 -2.88 5.39 -13.65
CA GLY A 124 -3.98 4.92 -14.50
C GLY A 124 -5.36 5.27 -13.96
N ASN A 125 -6.40 4.88 -14.70
CA ASN A 125 -7.79 4.96 -14.25
C ASN A 125 -8.08 3.82 -13.25
N PRO A 126 -8.36 4.08 -11.96
CA PRO A 126 -8.58 3.03 -10.97
C PRO A 126 -9.69 2.02 -11.32
N HIS A 127 -10.66 2.40 -12.16
CA HIS A 127 -11.73 1.50 -12.61
C HIS A 127 -11.25 0.41 -13.58
N HIS A 128 -10.09 0.57 -14.18
CA HIS A 128 -9.51 -0.39 -15.12
C HIS A 128 -8.42 -1.26 -14.49
N PHE A 129 -8.12 -1.09 -13.20
CA PHE A 129 -7.19 -1.98 -12.50
C PHE A 129 -7.68 -3.45 -12.60
N PRO A 130 -6.83 -4.43 -12.98
CA PRO A 130 -5.37 -4.43 -12.96
C PRO A 130 -4.65 -4.05 -14.28
N PHE A 131 -5.27 -3.27 -15.17
CA PHE A 131 -4.70 -2.74 -16.42
C PHE A 131 -4.31 -3.82 -17.46
N GLU A 132 -5.19 -4.77 -17.72
CA GLU A 132 -4.93 -5.90 -18.64
C GLU A 132 -4.70 -5.48 -20.11
N LYS A 133 -5.04 -4.24 -20.47
CA LYS A 133 -4.97 -3.69 -21.84
C LYS A 133 -3.89 -2.61 -21.97
N ASN A 134 -2.92 -2.55 -21.05
CA ASN A 134 -1.85 -1.53 -21.01
C ASN A 134 -2.36 -0.08 -20.91
N GLU A 135 -3.49 0.11 -20.23
CA GLU A 135 -4.17 1.38 -20.00
C GLU A 135 -3.68 2.10 -18.71
N GLY A 136 -2.65 1.55 -18.07
CA GLY A 136 -2.03 2.10 -16.87
C GLY A 136 -0.77 1.33 -16.48
N GLN A 137 -0.17 1.75 -15.38
CA GLN A 137 1.01 1.14 -14.76
C GLN A 137 0.70 0.87 -13.29
N PHE A 138 0.92 -0.37 -12.84
CA PHE A 138 0.93 -0.74 -11.44
C PHE A 138 2.15 -1.60 -11.17
N GLU A 139 3.07 -1.09 -10.35
CA GLU A 139 4.30 -1.79 -10.02
C GLU A 139 4.58 -1.68 -8.52
N VAL A 140 4.88 -2.81 -7.91
CA VAL A 140 5.32 -2.89 -6.52
C VAL A 140 6.66 -3.63 -6.51
N TYR A 141 7.73 -2.91 -6.17
CA TYR A 141 9.05 -3.49 -5.99
C TYR A 141 9.32 -3.70 -4.50
N VAL A 142 9.56 -4.94 -4.10
CA VAL A 142 9.78 -5.33 -2.69
C VAL A 142 11.10 -6.09 -2.52
N PRO A 143 12.19 -5.44 -2.09
CA PRO A 143 13.44 -6.12 -1.78
C PRO A 143 13.37 -6.74 -0.37
N LEU A 144 12.58 -7.80 -0.21
CA LEU A 144 12.42 -8.48 1.07
C LEU A 144 13.73 -9.16 1.52
N ARG A 145 14.15 -8.90 2.75
CA ARG A 145 15.37 -9.43 3.38
C ARG A 145 15.04 -10.13 4.69
N GLN A 146 15.94 -11.03 5.12
CA GLN A 146 15.80 -11.77 6.39
C GLN A 146 14.43 -12.47 6.54
N ALA A 147 13.88 -12.92 5.41
CA ALA A 147 12.54 -13.48 5.36
C ALA A 147 12.48 -14.83 6.10
N THR A 148 11.41 -15.02 6.86
CA THR A 148 11.07 -16.31 7.46
C THR A 148 9.81 -16.83 6.77
N PHE A 149 9.86 -18.09 6.33
CA PHE A 149 8.75 -18.78 5.67
C PHE A 149 8.39 -20.05 6.44
N PRO A 150 7.12 -20.50 6.39
CA PRO A 150 6.73 -21.75 7.01
C PRO A 150 7.50 -22.92 6.40
N VAL A 151 8.00 -23.82 7.25
CA VAL A 151 8.55 -25.10 6.81
C VAL A 151 7.37 -26.02 6.44
N PRO A 152 7.29 -26.55 5.20
CA PRO A 152 6.28 -27.53 4.84
C PRO A 152 6.28 -28.72 5.80
N ALA A 153 5.11 -29.20 6.19
CA ALA A 153 4.94 -30.26 7.20
C ALA A 153 5.70 -31.58 6.89
N GLY A 154 6.12 -31.80 5.64
CA GLY A 154 6.91 -32.96 5.21
C GLY A 154 8.44 -32.80 5.29
N LEU A 155 8.97 -31.60 5.58
CA LEU A 155 10.41 -31.34 5.64
C LEU A 155 10.97 -31.25 7.06
N ALA A 156 10.11 -31.23 8.08
CA ALA A 156 10.50 -31.12 9.50
C ALA A 156 11.12 -32.41 10.10
N GLY A 157 11.65 -33.32 9.26
CA GLY A 157 12.14 -34.63 9.70
C GLY A 157 13.24 -35.27 8.86
N VAL A 158 13.89 -34.54 7.94
CA VAL A 158 14.98 -35.09 7.11
C VAL A 158 16.35 -34.92 7.78
N ASP A 159 16.43 -35.22 9.08
CA ASP A 159 17.70 -35.34 9.81
C ASP A 159 17.89 -36.81 10.22
N ARG A 160 18.26 -37.65 9.24
CA ARG A 160 18.97 -38.94 9.43
C ARG A 160 19.23 -39.62 8.10
N PHE A 161 20.38 -39.32 7.51
CA PHE A 161 21.13 -40.28 6.71
C PHE A 161 22.48 -40.51 7.42
N GLY A 162 22.53 -41.52 8.28
CA GLY A 162 23.74 -42.32 8.51
C GLY A 162 23.57 -43.60 7.67
N ASN A 163 24.58 -44.18 7.02
CA ASN A 163 25.99 -44.31 7.38
C ASN A 163 26.84 -44.24 6.11
#